data_AF-A0A843LKG5-F1
#
_entry.id   AF-A0A843LKG5-F1
#
_cell.length_a   1.000
_cell.length_b   1.000
_cell.length_c   1.000
_cell.angle_alpha   90.00
_cell.angle_beta   90.00
_cell.angle_gamma   90.00
#
_symmetry.space_group_name_H-M   'P 1'
#
loop_
_entity.id
_entity.type
_entity.pdbx_description
1 polymer ?
#
loop_
_entity_poly.entity_id
_entity_poly.type
_entity_poly.pdbx_seq_one_letter_code
_entity_poly.pdbx_strand_id
1 'polypeptide(L)'
;MKKLNILLIGGTKDASNITKHIKEKYDSYILTTTTTEYGSKLAIESGSDDTIAKPLLKDEFITLIENNEFNLLIDATHPYASHITQTTVSLSKLFSIAYIRFERPPSNLDNVDTSRVREVTSLDEAGQLIANEFT
;
A
#
# COMPACT_ATOMS: atom_id res chain seq x y z
N MET A 1 -28.60 -1.00 0.40
CA MET A 1 -27.33 -1.25 1.12
C MET A 1 -26.50 0.03 1.02
N LYS A 2 -25.82 0.47 2.09
CA LYS A 2 -24.95 1.66 2.02
C LYS A 2 -23.73 1.28 1.15
N LYS A 3 -23.43 2.06 0.11
CA LYS A 3 -22.27 1.87 -0.76
C LYS A 3 -21.00 1.92 0.11
N LEU A 4 -20.14 0.92 0.01
CA LEU A 4 -18.92 0.84 0.82
C LEU A 4 -17.94 1.93 0.38
N ASN A 5 -17.56 2.84 1.28
CA ASN A 5 -16.59 3.91 0.99
C ASN A 5 -15.20 3.55 1.52
N ILE A 6 -14.22 3.43 0.62
CA ILE A 6 -12.89 2.89 0.91
C ILE A 6 -11.81 3.94 0.60
N LEU A 7 -10.90 4.13 1.55
CA LEU A 7 -9.63 4.79 1.32
C LEU A 7 -8.55 3.72 1.16
N LEU A 8 -8.00 3.60 -0.05
CA LEU A 8 -6.93 2.66 -0.36
C LEU A 8 -5.59 3.40 -0.43
N ILE A 9 -4.64 3.00 0.42
CA ILE A 9 -3.27 3.51 0.39
C ILE A 9 -2.42 2.53 -0.43
N GLY A 10 -1.89 2.97 -1.57
CA GLY A 10 -1.22 2.07 -2.50
C GLY A 10 -0.61 2.74 -3.72
N GLY A 11 -0.79 2.10 -4.89
CA GLY A 11 0.00 2.33 -6.11
C GLY A 11 0.88 1.13 -6.48
N THR A 12 0.72 0.01 -5.78
CA THR A 12 1.34 -1.28 -6.08
C THR A 12 0.45 -2.12 -7.00
N LYS A 13 1.00 -3.18 -7.60
CA LYS A 13 0.20 -4.18 -8.33
C LYS A 13 -0.85 -4.84 -7.45
N ASP A 14 -0.56 -5.02 -6.15
CA ASP A 14 -1.50 -5.60 -5.20
C ASP A 14 -2.70 -4.68 -4.97
N ALA A 15 -2.45 -3.37 -4.79
CA ALA A 15 -3.50 -2.36 -4.74
C ALA A 15 -4.43 -2.44 -5.96
N SER A 16 -3.86 -2.48 -7.17
CA SER A 16 -4.63 -2.63 -8.42
C SER A 16 -5.48 -3.90 -8.45
N ASN A 17 -4.94 -5.03 -8.02
CA ASN A 17 -5.68 -6.30 -7.98
C ASN A 17 -6.83 -6.27 -6.96
N ILE A 18 -6.60 -5.67 -5.79
CA ILE A 18 -7.61 -5.49 -4.76
C ILE A 18 -8.74 -4.60 -5.29
N THR A 19 -8.42 -3.45 -5.89
CA THR A 19 -9.42 -2.55 -6.49
C THR A 19 -10.30 -3.29 -7.49
N LYS A 20 -9.69 -3.99 -8.46
CA LYS A 20 -10.44 -4.77 -9.47
C LYS A 20 -11.37 -5.79 -8.82
N HIS A 21 -10.85 -6.59 -7.89
CA HIS A 21 -11.62 -7.62 -7.22
C HIS A 21 -12.82 -7.05 -6.43
N ILE A 22 -12.62 -5.92 -5.75
CA ILE A 22 -13.69 -5.27 -4.99
C ILE A 22 -14.74 -4.72 -5.96
N LYS A 23 -14.33 -3.99 -7.01
CA LYS A 23 -15.25 -3.38 -7.97
C LYS A 23 -16.04 -4.41 -8.79
N GLU A 24 -15.47 -5.58 -9.05
CA GLU A 24 -16.15 -6.69 -9.75
C GLU A 24 -17.25 -7.35 -8.90
N LYS A 25 -17.11 -7.36 -7.56
CA LYS A 25 -17.98 -8.15 -6.68
C LYS A 25 -18.88 -7.34 -5.77
N TYR A 26 -18.55 -6.07 -5.51
CA TYR A 26 -19.21 -5.26 -4.50
C TYR A 26 -19.44 -3.83 -4.97
N ASP A 27 -20.60 -3.26 -4.65
CA ASP A 27 -20.86 -1.84 -4.86
C ASP A 27 -20.07 -1.01 -3.84
N SER A 28 -19.10 -0.27 -4.34
CA SER A 28 -18.12 0.46 -3.55
C SER A 28 -17.65 1.73 -4.26
N TYR A 29 -17.27 2.73 -3.46
CA TYR A 29 -16.50 3.87 -3.89
C TYR A 29 -15.08 3.70 -3.32
N ILE A 30 -14.07 3.87 -4.17
CA ILE A 30 -12.67 3.70 -3.81
C ILE A 30 -11.89 4.96 -4.19
N LEU A 31 -11.35 5.66 -3.19
CA LEU A 31 -10.34 6.69 -3.38
C LEU A 31 -8.96 6.09 -3.10
N THR A 32 -8.07 6.14 -4.07
CA THR A 32 -6.72 5.58 -3.94
C THR A 32 -5.67 6.68 -3.82
N THR A 33 -4.90 6.68 -2.73
CA THR A 33 -3.75 7.58 -2.56
C THR A 33 -2.47 6.88 -2.99
N THR A 34 -1.66 7.53 -3.82
CA THR A 34 -0.39 7.01 -4.31
C THR A 34 0.70 8.07 -4.21
N THR A 35 1.97 7.69 -4.31
CA THR A 35 3.09 8.65 -4.29
C THR A 35 3.43 9.23 -5.66
N THR A 36 2.82 8.74 -6.75
CA THR A 36 3.18 9.13 -8.12
C THR A 36 1.98 9.17 -9.05
N GLU A 37 2.03 10.03 -10.08
CA GLU A 37 1.01 10.08 -11.14
C GLU A 37 0.81 8.74 -11.85
N TYR A 38 1.89 7.98 -12.04
CA TYR A 38 1.80 6.65 -12.63
C TYR A 38 0.98 5.69 -11.76
N GLY A 39 1.20 5.71 -10.44
CA GLY A 39 0.41 4.94 -9.49
C GLY A 39 -1.07 5.29 -9.55
N SER A 40 -1.41 6.57 -9.59
CA SER A 40 -2.78 7.04 -9.72
C SER A 40 -3.42 6.62 -11.03
N LYS A 41 -2.69 6.71 -12.15
CA LYS A 41 -3.17 6.18 -13.45
C LYS A 41 -3.52 4.70 -13.37
N LEU A 42 -2.64 3.87 -12.80
CA LEU A 42 -2.89 2.44 -12.60
C LEU A 42 -4.10 2.19 -11.69
N ALA A 43 -4.31 3.02 -10.67
CA ALA A 43 -5.45 2.90 -9.77
C ALA A 43 -6.78 3.19 -10.47
N ILE A 44 -6.85 4.23 -11.31
CA ILE A 44 -8.02 4.54 -12.16
C ILE A 44 -8.28 3.42 -13.16
N GLU A 45 -7.26 2.94 -13.87
CA GLU A 45 -7.36 1.80 -14.81
C GLU A 45 -7.82 0.50 -14.12
N SER A 46 -7.61 0.41 -12.80
CA SER A 46 -8.05 -0.71 -11.97
C SER A 46 -9.45 -0.55 -11.39
N GLY A 47 -10.11 0.59 -11.63
CA GLY A 47 -11.49 0.86 -11.22
C GLY A 47 -11.65 1.74 -9.98
N SER A 48 -10.59 2.42 -9.51
CA SER A 48 -10.74 3.45 -8.47
C SER A 48 -11.64 4.57 -8.99
N ASP A 49 -12.52 5.08 -8.14
CA ASP A 49 -13.44 6.16 -8.49
C ASP A 49 -12.72 7.52 -8.46
N ASP A 50 -11.70 7.66 -7.62
CA ASP A 50 -10.85 8.85 -7.53
C ASP A 50 -9.43 8.52 -7.05
N THR A 51 -8.49 9.44 -7.24
CA THR A 51 -7.08 9.26 -6.85
C THR A 51 -6.41 10.54 -6.38
N ILE A 52 -5.42 10.37 -5.48
CA ILE A 52 -4.50 11.44 -5.08
C ILE A 52 -3.07 11.01 -5.40
N ALA A 53 -2.39 11.74 -6.28
CA ALA A 53 -1.08 11.41 -6.83
C ALA A 53 0.10 12.10 -6.12
N LYS A 54 0.11 12.09 -4.78
CA LYS A 54 1.21 12.67 -4.01
C LYS A 54 1.39 11.95 -2.66
N PRO A 55 2.62 11.92 -2.11
CA PRO A 55 2.81 11.57 -0.72
C PRO A 55 1.95 12.47 0.17
N LEU A 56 1.17 11.86 1.05
CA LEU A 56 0.35 12.57 2.02
C LEU A 56 1.00 12.50 3.40
N LEU A 57 1.07 13.66 4.05
CA LEU A 57 1.42 13.75 5.46
C LEU A 57 0.22 13.35 6.33
N LYS A 58 0.48 13.03 7.60
CA LYS A 58 -0.56 12.62 8.55
C LYS A 58 -1.71 13.63 8.65
N ASP A 59 -1.41 14.92 8.71
CA ASP A 59 -2.44 15.97 8.84
C ASP A 59 -3.29 16.13 7.58
N GLU A 60 -2.71 15.84 6.41
CA GLU A 60 -3.47 15.79 5.16
C GLU A 60 -4.40 14.59 5.11
N PHE A 61 -3.99 13.44 5.66
CA PHE A 61 -4.90 12.29 5.84
C PHE A 61 -6.02 12.59 6.84
N ILE A 62 -5.72 13.27 7.94
CA ILE A 62 -6.74 13.70 8.92
C ILE A 62 -7.77 14.56 8.20
N THR A 63 -7.32 15.59 7.50
CA THR A 63 -8.19 16.48 6.72
C THR A 63 -9.00 15.71 5.66
N LEU A 64 -8.37 14.76 4.98
CA LEU A 64 -9.03 13.93 3.96
C LEU A 64 -10.15 13.07 4.60
N ILE A 65 -9.89 12.45 5.74
CA ILE A 65 -10.85 11.58 6.42
C ILE A 65 -11.97 12.40 7.09
N GLU A 66 -11.69 13.58 7.64
CA GLU A 66 -12.72 14.44 8.21
C GLU A 66 -13.71 14.95 7.17
N ASN A 67 -13.22 15.23 5.95
CA ASN A 67 -14.05 15.70 4.84
C ASN A 67 -14.79 14.58 4.10
N ASN A 68 -14.53 13.30 4.41
CA ASN A 68 -15.09 12.17 3.67
C ASN A 68 -15.50 11.02 4.61
N GLU A 69 -16.70 10.47 4.47
CA GLU A 69 -17.16 9.35 5.31
C GLU A 69 -16.57 7.99 4.87
N PHE A 70 -15.29 7.72 5.13
CA PHE A 70 -14.70 6.41 4.86
C PHE A 70 -15.16 5.35 5.87
N ASN A 71 -15.48 4.15 5.38
CA ASN A 71 -15.86 3.01 6.20
C ASN A 71 -14.70 2.05 6.44
N LEU A 72 -13.72 2.05 5.54
CA LEU A 72 -12.60 1.12 5.53
C LEU A 72 -11.34 1.79 5.01
N LEU A 73 -10.23 1.56 5.71
CA LEU A 73 -8.88 1.83 5.24
C LEU A 73 -8.25 0.51 4.76
N ILE A 74 -7.74 0.51 3.52
CA ILE A 74 -6.96 -0.60 2.97
C ILE A 74 -5.52 -0.13 2.78
N ASP A 75 -4.57 -0.76 3.48
CA ASP A 75 -3.14 -0.54 3.28
C ASP A 75 -2.57 -1.65 2.40
N ALA A 76 -2.29 -1.31 1.15
CA ALA A 76 -1.64 -2.16 0.16
C ALA A 76 -0.30 -1.56 -0.29
N THR A 77 0.40 -0.91 0.65
CA THR A 77 1.73 -0.32 0.43
C THR A 77 2.82 -1.40 0.34
N HIS A 78 4.02 -1.00 -0.09
CA HIS A 78 5.15 -1.93 -0.12
C HIS A 78 5.51 -2.37 1.32
N PRO A 79 5.93 -3.63 1.57
CA PRO A 79 6.28 -4.09 2.92
C PRO A 79 7.34 -3.23 3.66
N TYR A 80 8.20 -2.55 2.91
CA TYR A 80 9.23 -1.65 3.45
C TYR A 80 8.73 -0.23 3.79
N ALA A 81 7.46 0.09 3.49
CA ALA A 81 6.85 1.40 3.71
C ALA A 81 6.33 1.54 5.16
N SER A 82 7.20 1.31 6.14
CA SER A 82 6.82 1.24 7.57
C SER A 82 6.15 2.52 8.10
N HIS A 83 6.60 3.69 7.66
CA HIS A 83 6.08 4.97 8.12
C HIS A 83 4.60 5.20 7.75
N ILE A 84 4.22 4.86 6.52
CA ILE A 84 2.83 5.04 6.08
C ILE A 84 1.92 4.01 6.74
N THR A 85 2.35 2.76 6.92
CA THR A 85 1.60 1.76 7.70
C THR A 85 1.34 2.25 9.13
N GLN A 86 2.35 2.77 9.83
CA GLN A 86 2.17 3.33 11.18
C GLN A 86 1.17 4.51 11.20
N THR A 87 1.22 5.35 10.17
CA THR A 87 0.29 6.46 9.98
C THR A 87 -1.13 5.94 9.79
N THR A 88 -1.37 4.99 8.89
CA THR A 88 -2.69 4.42 8.62
C THR A 88 -3.28 3.72 9.85
N VAL A 89 -2.47 2.96 10.59
CA VAL A 89 -2.90 2.34 11.87
C VAL A 89 -3.33 3.40 12.87
N SER A 90 -2.59 4.51 12.95
CA SER A 90 -2.93 5.62 13.86
C SER A 90 -4.23 6.30 13.46
N LEU A 91 -4.47 6.51 12.16
CA LEU A 91 -5.70 7.11 11.63
C LEU A 91 -6.91 6.21 11.88
N SER A 92 -6.78 4.90 11.63
CA SER A 92 -7.82 3.91 11.93
C SER A 92 -8.28 4.00 13.39
N LYS A 93 -7.34 4.09 14.33
CA LYS A 93 -7.65 4.25 15.77
C LYS A 93 -8.29 5.60 16.07
N LEU A 94 -7.74 6.68 15.52
CA LEU A 94 -8.21 8.05 15.77
C LEU A 94 -9.67 8.23 15.34
N PHE A 95 -10.02 7.72 14.16
CA PHE A 95 -11.35 7.89 13.57
C PHE A 95 -12.27 6.68 13.79
N SER A 96 -11.81 5.64 14.48
CA SER A 96 -12.54 4.38 14.65
C SER A 96 -12.99 3.75 13.33
N ILE A 97 -12.14 3.82 12.30
CA ILE A 97 -12.39 3.25 10.97
C ILE A 97 -11.75 1.86 10.88
N ALA A 98 -12.46 0.90 10.30
CA ALA A 98 -11.92 -0.44 10.06
C ALA A 98 -10.64 -0.37 9.22
N TYR A 99 -9.68 -1.24 9.51
CA TYR A 99 -8.38 -1.27 8.83
C TYR A 99 -8.02 -2.67 8.41
N ILE A 100 -7.64 -2.83 7.14
CA ILE A 100 -7.12 -4.06 6.57
C ILE A 100 -5.77 -3.76 5.94
N ARG A 101 -4.73 -4.47 6.37
CA ARG A 101 -3.42 -4.44 5.73
C ARG A 101 -3.28 -5.67 4.83
N PHE A 102 -3.01 -5.44 3.56
CA PHE A 102 -2.62 -6.49 2.63
C PHE A 102 -1.10 -6.56 2.56
N GLU A 103 -0.52 -7.45 3.36
CA GLU A 103 0.91 -7.71 3.34
C GLU A 103 1.19 -8.95 2.49
N ARG A 104 2.01 -8.80 1.45
CA ARG A 104 2.43 -9.94 0.64
C ARG A 104 3.37 -10.82 1.48
N PRO A 105 3.18 -12.16 1.48
CA PRO A 105 4.13 -13.04 2.14
C PRO A 105 5.52 -12.91 1.52
N PRO A 106 6.58 -13.16 2.29
CA PRO A 106 7.92 -13.25 1.74
C PRO A 106 7.98 -14.30 0.63
N SER A 107 8.84 -14.06 -0.36
CA SER A 107 9.06 -15.00 -1.45
C SER A 107 9.47 -16.36 -0.88
N ASN A 108 8.76 -17.42 -1.29
CA ASN A 108 9.21 -18.77 -1.00
C ASN A 108 10.33 -19.14 -1.99
N LEU A 109 11.53 -19.40 -1.47
CA LEU A 109 12.68 -19.84 -2.25
C LEU A 109 12.88 -21.36 -2.19
N ASP A 110 11.93 -22.10 -1.63
CA ASP A 110 11.91 -23.56 -1.65
C ASP A 110 12.02 -24.05 -3.10
N ASN A 111 12.99 -24.93 -3.36
CA ASN A 111 13.29 -25.48 -4.70
C ASN A 111 13.87 -24.46 -5.71
N VAL A 112 14.33 -23.30 -5.25
CA VAL A 112 15.14 -22.37 -6.07
C VAL A 112 16.61 -22.62 -5.76
N ASP A 113 17.48 -22.69 -6.78
CA ASP A 113 18.93 -22.72 -6.56
C ASP A 113 19.38 -21.36 -6.02
N THR A 114 19.60 -21.29 -4.71
CA THR A 114 20.05 -20.11 -3.99
C THR A 114 21.58 -20.09 -3.81
N SER A 115 22.34 -20.98 -4.46
CA SER A 115 23.80 -21.04 -4.31
C SER A 115 24.54 -19.74 -4.65
N ARG A 116 23.92 -18.90 -5.49
CA ARG A 116 24.41 -17.56 -5.88
C ARG A 116 23.62 -16.41 -5.26
N VAL A 117 22.70 -16.70 -4.34
CA VAL A 117 21.91 -15.70 -3.64
C VAL A 117 22.61 -15.35 -2.32
N ARG A 118 22.67 -14.06 -2.00
CA ARG A 118 23.12 -13.53 -0.71
C ARG A 118 21.97 -12.74 -0.12
N GLU A 119 21.38 -13.26 0.94
CA GLU A 119 20.34 -12.55 1.68
C GLU A 119 21.00 -11.54 2.63
N VAL A 120 20.45 -10.34 2.67
CA VAL A 120 20.88 -9.24 3.54
C VAL A 120 19.64 -8.58 4.11
N THR A 121 19.74 -8.08 5.33
CA THR A 121 18.63 -7.56 6.13
C THR A 121 18.56 -6.04 6.14
N SER A 122 19.57 -5.36 5.57
CA SER A 122 19.65 -3.91 5.51
C SER A 122 20.43 -3.41 4.29
N LEU A 123 20.24 -2.13 3.94
CA LEU A 123 21.03 -1.48 2.89
C LEU A 123 22.51 -1.40 3.26
N ASP A 124 22.83 -1.21 4.54
CA ASP A 124 24.21 -1.14 5.03
C ASP A 124 24.92 -2.49 4.90
N GLU A 125 24.26 -3.58 5.28
CA GLU A 125 24.78 -4.94 5.13
C GLU A 125 25.03 -5.27 3.65
N ALA A 126 24.10 -4.89 2.76
CA ALA A 126 24.28 -5.03 1.32
C ALA A 126 25.54 -4.29 0.84
N GLY A 127 25.72 -3.04 1.29
CA GLY A 127 26.88 -2.22 0.93
C GLY A 127 28.21 -2.80 1.42
N GLN A 128 28.25 -3.29 2.65
CA GLN A 128 29.43 -3.94 3.23
C GLN A 128 29.80 -5.23 2.48
N LEU A 129 28.81 -6.07 2.13
CA LEU A 129 29.03 -7.27 1.34
C LEU A 129 29.64 -6.93 -0.03
N ILE A 130 29.10 -5.92 -0.71
CA ILE A 130 29.63 -5.46 -2.01
C ILE A 130 31.08 -5.01 -1.88
N ALA A 131 31.40 -4.18 -0.88
CA ALA A 131 32.74 -3.64 -0.67
C ALA A 131 33.77 -4.71 -0.25
N ASN A 132 33.34 -5.79 0.41
CA ASN A 132 34.26 -6.83 0.87
C ASN A 132 34.48 -7.94 -0.16
N GLU A 133 33.46 -8.28 -0.96
CA GLU A 133 33.50 -9.44 -1.86
C GLU A 133 33.71 -9.07 -3.33
N PHE A 134 33.49 -7.82 -3.74
CA PHE A 134 33.45 -7.42 -5.16
C PHE A 134 34.28 -6.18 -5.53
N THR A 135 35.03 -5.61 -4.58
CA THR A 135 36.05 -4.56 -4.82
C THR A 135 37.41 -5.00 -4.34
#